data_AF-A0A645GQN8-F1
#
_entry.id   AF-A0A645GQN8-F1
#
_cell.length_a   1.000
_cell.length_b   1.000
_cell.length_c   1.000
_cell.angle_alpha   90.00
_cell.angle_beta   90.00
_cell.angle_gamma   90.00
#
_symmetry.space_group_name_H-M   'P 1'
#
loop_
_entity.id
_entity.type
_entity.pdbx_description
1 polymer ?
#
loop_
_entity_poly.entity_id
_entity_poly.type
_entity_poly.pdbx_seq_one_letter_code
_entity_poly.pdbx_strand_id
1 'polypeptide(L)'
;MKDHPIYYAGPAKTPAGYPSGSLGPTTAGRMDSYVDLLQSHGGSMIMLAKGNRSQQVTDACHKHGGFYLGSIGGPAAVLAQQSIKHLECVEYPELGMEAIWKIEVEDFPAFILVDDKGNDFFQQIVSKQCANCTK
;
A
#
# COMPACT_ATOMS: atom_id res chain seq x y z
N MET A 1 6.45 -12.68 2.31
CA MET A 1 6.10 -11.93 1.07
C MET A 1 4.99 -12.60 0.24
N LYS A 2 4.66 -13.88 0.45
CA LYS A 2 3.60 -14.58 -0.28
C LYS A 2 2.30 -14.75 0.53
N ASP A 3 2.43 -14.79 1.85
CA ASP A 3 1.34 -15.16 2.75
C ASP A 3 0.51 -13.98 3.26
N HIS A 4 1.01 -12.75 3.09
CA HIS A 4 0.43 -11.53 3.65
C HIS A 4 0.47 -10.36 2.65
N PRO A 5 -0.49 -9.41 2.70
CA PRO A 5 -0.40 -8.15 1.99
C PRO A 5 0.87 -7.37 2.32
N ILE A 6 1.40 -6.62 1.35
CA ILE A 6 2.60 -5.80 1.54
C ILE A 6 2.20 -4.35 1.75
N TYR A 7 2.44 -3.84 2.96
CA TYR A 7 2.19 -2.45 3.32
C TYR A 7 3.45 -1.61 3.14
N TYR A 8 3.41 -0.61 2.26
CA TYR A 8 4.55 0.30 2.07
C TYR A 8 4.48 1.43 3.09
N ALA A 9 5.26 1.32 4.17
CA ALA A 9 5.34 2.30 5.23
C ALA A 9 6.65 2.15 6.02
N GLY A 10 7.00 3.18 6.79
CA GLY A 10 8.10 3.13 7.76
C GLY A 10 7.61 3.73 9.09
N PRO A 11 7.70 3.00 10.21
CA PRO A 11 7.18 3.47 11.49
C PRO A 11 8.04 4.59 12.08
N ALA A 12 7.40 5.57 12.70
CA ALA A 12 8.08 6.46 13.64
C ALA A 12 8.43 5.70 14.95
N LYS A 13 9.25 6.32 15.80
CA LYS A 13 9.58 5.76 17.12
C LYS A 13 8.33 5.49 17.95
N THR A 14 8.23 4.31 18.55
CA THR A 14 7.11 3.91 19.40
C THR A 14 7.18 4.59 20.77
N PRO A 15 6.17 5.38 21.18
CA PRO A 15 6.08 5.92 22.53
C PRO A 15 5.91 4.82 23.58
N ALA A 16 6.38 5.07 24.80
CA ALA A 16 6.21 4.11 25.90
C ALA A 16 4.72 3.84 26.18
N GLY A 17 4.36 2.56 26.28
CA GLY A 17 2.97 2.12 26.52
C GLY A 17 2.07 2.10 25.28
N TYR A 18 2.59 2.39 24.09
CA TYR A 18 1.84 2.32 22.83
C TYR A 18 2.26 1.10 21.99
N PRO A 19 1.34 0.51 21.19
CA PRO A 19 1.66 -0.62 20.32
C PRO A 19 2.55 -0.24 19.14
N SER A 20 2.47 1.01 18.68
CA SER A 20 3.23 1.53 17.54
C SER A 20 3.42 3.05 17.67
N GLY A 21 4.49 3.58 17.08
CA GLY A 21 4.57 4.98 16.71
C GLY A 21 3.65 5.29 15.53
N SER A 22 3.57 6.57 15.13
CA SER A 22 2.85 6.96 13.91
C SER A 22 3.32 6.13 12.72
N LEU A 23 2.37 5.48 12.03
CA LEU A 23 2.67 4.56 10.93
C LEU A 23 1.59 4.73 9.85
N GLY A 24 1.88 5.63 8.90
CA GLY A 24 1.04 5.91 7.75
C GLY A 24 1.66 5.44 6.44
N PRO A 25 0.89 5.36 5.35
CA PRO A 25 1.36 4.84 4.08
C PRO A 25 2.38 5.76 3.43
N THR A 26 3.33 5.18 2.69
CA THR A 26 4.23 5.91 1.81
C THR A 26 3.78 5.87 0.35
N THR A 27 4.39 6.69 -0.52
CA THR A 27 4.00 6.78 -1.94
C THR A 27 4.25 5.47 -2.67
N ALA A 28 3.18 4.85 -3.19
CA ALA A 28 3.23 3.55 -3.85
C ALA A 28 4.08 3.53 -5.13
N GLY A 29 4.05 4.63 -5.91
CA GLY A 29 4.74 4.76 -7.20
C GLY A 29 6.24 4.44 -7.17
N ARG A 30 6.91 4.61 -6.02
CA ARG A 30 8.34 4.31 -5.89
C ARG A 30 8.66 2.82 -5.95
N MET A 31 7.65 1.96 -5.78
CA MET A 31 7.78 0.50 -5.76
C MET A 31 7.19 -0.15 -7.04
N ASP A 32 6.76 0.63 -8.03
CA ASP A 32 6.10 0.10 -9.23
C ASP A 32 6.98 -0.90 -10.01
N SER A 33 8.28 -0.63 -10.12
CA SER A 33 9.23 -1.48 -10.85
C SER A 33 9.40 -2.90 -10.29
N TYR A 34 8.95 -3.15 -9.05
CA TYR A 34 9.07 -4.46 -8.42
C TYR A 34 7.82 -5.34 -8.60
N VAL A 35 6.69 -4.77 -9.01
CA VAL A 35 5.38 -5.45 -8.89
C VAL A 35 5.28 -6.68 -9.78
N ASP A 36 5.47 -6.56 -11.10
CA ASP A 36 5.38 -7.69 -12.04
C ASP A 36 6.41 -8.79 -11.69
N LEU A 37 7.62 -8.37 -11.29
CA LEU A 37 8.67 -9.29 -10.86
C LEU A 37 8.24 -10.09 -9.62
N LEU A 38 7.76 -9.44 -8.57
CA LEU A 38 7.36 -10.13 -7.35
C LEU A 38 6.13 -11.01 -7.55
N GLN A 39 5.14 -10.53 -8.31
CA GLN A 39 3.91 -11.27 -8.60
C GLN A 39 4.16 -12.49 -9.49
N SER A 40 5.07 -12.41 -10.47
CA SER A 40 5.49 -13.57 -11.26
C SER A 40 6.15 -14.67 -10.43
N HIS A 41 6.65 -14.34 -9.23
CA HIS A 41 7.16 -15.31 -8.24
C HIS A 41 6.14 -15.68 -7.15
N GLY A 42 4.89 -15.25 -7.30
CA GLY A 42 3.78 -15.50 -6.38
C GLY A 42 3.79 -14.66 -5.10
N GLY A 43 4.52 -13.54 -5.08
CA GLY A 43 4.58 -12.60 -3.95
C GLY A 43 3.96 -11.24 -4.29
N SER A 44 3.74 -10.40 -3.28
CA SER A 44 3.19 -9.04 -3.49
C SER A 44 1.86 -9.01 -4.26
N MET A 45 1.02 -10.03 -4.06
CA MET A 45 -0.28 -10.15 -4.70
C MET A 45 -1.25 -9.07 -4.24
N ILE A 46 -1.16 -8.63 -2.99
CA ILE A 46 -1.95 -7.52 -2.45
C ILE A 46 -0.99 -6.48 -1.89
N MET A 47 -1.13 -5.24 -2.34
CA MET A 47 -0.26 -4.13 -1.95
C MET A 47 -1.11 -3.04 -1.28
N LEU A 48 -0.61 -2.42 -0.22
CA LEU A 48 -1.29 -1.35 0.51
C LEU A 48 -0.36 -0.14 0.64
N ALA A 49 -0.78 1.03 0.18
CA ALA A 49 0.03 2.26 0.23
C ALA A 49 -0.83 3.50 -0.05
N LYS A 50 -0.24 4.63 -0.48
CA LYS A 50 -0.99 5.81 -0.93
C LYS A 50 -0.52 6.32 -2.29
N GLY A 51 -1.43 7.03 -2.97
CA GLY A 51 -1.20 7.67 -4.26
C GLY A 51 -1.61 6.79 -5.44
N ASN A 52 -1.72 7.41 -6.61
CA ASN A 52 -1.88 6.72 -7.89
C ASN A 52 -0.58 5.99 -8.29
N ARG A 53 -0.70 5.03 -9.20
CA ARG A 53 0.42 4.21 -9.70
C ARG A 53 0.47 4.25 -11.21
N SER A 54 1.57 3.76 -11.78
CA SER A 54 1.74 3.67 -13.23
C SER A 54 0.99 2.46 -13.82
N GLN A 55 0.75 2.50 -15.14
CA GLN A 55 0.02 1.46 -15.88
C GLN A 55 0.63 0.07 -15.70
N GLN A 56 1.96 -0.03 -15.54
CA GLN A 56 2.65 -1.32 -15.32
C GLN A 56 2.07 -2.11 -14.14
N VAL A 57 1.57 -1.42 -13.11
CA VAL A 57 0.99 -2.06 -11.92
C VAL A 57 -0.40 -2.59 -12.24
N THR A 58 -1.21 -1.84 -12.99
CA THR A 58 -2.52 -2.28 -13.47
C THR A 58 -2.39 -3.49 -14.38
N ASP A 59 -1.41 -3.48 -15.28
CA ASP A 59 -1.12 -4.60 -16.16
C ASP A 59 -0.64 -5.84 -15.38
N ALA A 60 0.23 -5.65 -14.38
CA ALA A 60 0.71 -6.73 -13.52
C ALA A 60 -0.44 -7.34 -12.69
N CYS A 61 -1.27 -6.51 -12.05
CA CYS A 61 -2.43 -6.98 -11.29
C CYS A 61 -3.40 -7.77 -12.17
N HIS A 62 -3.69 -7.31 -13.38
CA HIS A 62 -4.52 -8.04 -14.34
C HIS A 62 -3.90 -9.37 -14.76
N LYS A 63 -2.59 -9.39 -15.03
CA LYS A 63 -1.86 -10.58 -15.47
C LYS A 63 -1.77 -11.67 -14.40
N HIS A 64 -1.57 -11.28 -13.14
CA HIS A 64 -1.28 -12.21 -12.05
C HIS A 64 -2.43 -12.41 -11.06
N GLY A 65 -3.51 -11.64 -11.16
CA GLY A 65 -4.62 -11.66 -10.19
C GLY A 65 -4.33 -10.89 -8.91
N GLY A 66 -3.60 -9.77 -9.02
CA GLY A 66 -3.20 -8.93 -7.89
C GLY A 66 -4.16 -7.76 -7.62
N PHE A 67 -3.97 -7.11 -6.48
CA PHE A 67 -4.75 -5.94 -6.05
C PHE A 67 -3.86 -4.84 -5.45
N TYR A 68 -4.27 -3.59 -5.67
CA TYR A 68 -3.71 -2.44 -4.96
C TYR A 68 -4.78 -1.75 -4.12
N LEU A 69 -4.52 -1.68 -2.83
CA LEU A 69 -5.32 -1.01 -1.83
C LEU A 69 -4.73 0.36 -1.49
N GLY A 70 -5.55 1.40 -1.59
CA GLY A 70 -5.20 2.76 -1.20
C GLY A 70 -5.63 3.08 0.22
N SER A 71 -4.66 3.31 1.09
CA SER A 71 -4.87 3.93 2.40
C SER A 71 -4.92 5.45 2.29
N ILE A 72 -5.57 6.10 3.24
CA ILE A 72 -5.57 7.56 3.36
C ILE A 72 -4.16 8.03 3.77
N GLY A 73 -3.59 8.96 3.00
CA GLY A 73 -2.30 9.58 3.31
C GLY A 73 -2.46 10.76 4.28
N GLY A 74 -1.61 10.85 5.30
CA GLY A 74 -1.63 11.94 6.28
C GLY A 74 -1.94 11.53 7.74
N PRO A 75 -3.03 10.79 8.04
CA PRO A 75 -3.48 10.55 9.41
C PRO A 75 -2.71 9.43 10.13
N ALA A 76 -1.38 9.45 10.09
CA ALA A 76 -0.52 8.37 10.60
C ALA A 76 -0.66 8.11 12.11
N ALA A 77 -0.86 9.17 12.90
CA ALA A 77 -1.05 9.03 14.36
C ALA A 77 -2.38 8.36 14.70
N VAL A 78 -3.46 8.73 13.99
CA VAL A 78 -4.79 8.15 14.17
C VAL A 78 -4.79 6.68 13.75
N LEU A 79 -4.19 6.36 12.59
CA LEU A 79 -4.03 4.97 12.13
C LEU A 79 -3.26 4.12 13.15
N ALA A 80 -2.15 4.63 13.68
CA ALA A 80 -1.37 3.92 14.69
C ALA A 80 -2.15 3.67 15.98
N GLN A 81 -2.89 4.67 16.45
CA GLN A 81 -3.63 4.56 17.71
C GLN A 81 -4.87 3.65 17.59
N GLN A 82 -5.58 3.70 16.47
CA GLN A 82 -6.86 3.02 16.33
C GLN A 82 -6.71 1.62 15.72
N SER A 83 -5.86 1.49 14.70
CA SER A 83 -5.84 0.30 13.85
C SER A 83 -4.67 -0.64 14.12
N ILE A 84 -3.50 -0.15 14.56
CA ILE A 84 -2.31 -1.01 14.74
C ILE A 84 -2.25 -1.57 16.15
N LYS A 85 -2.24 -2.90 16.28
CA LYS A 85 -2.29 -3.62 17.56
C LYS A 85 -0.94 -4.19 17.96
N HIS A 86 -0.13 -4.56 16.97
CA HIS A 86 1.20 -5.11 17.19
C HIS A 86 2.16 -4.70 16.06
N LEU A 87 3.43 -4.53 16.39
CA LEU A 87 4.51 -4.17 15.46
C LEU A 87 5.78 -4.92 15.86
N GLU A 88 6.29 -5.76 14.97
CA GLU A 88 7.48 -6.59 15.16
C GLU A 88 8.45 -6.40 13.99
N CYS A 89 9.73 -6.19 14.27
CA CYS A 89 10.77 -6.19 13.24
C CYS A 89 11.13 -7.64 12.92
N VAL A 90 10.97 -8.05 11.67
CA VAL A 90 11.19 -9.44 11.23
C VAL A 90 12.52 -9.61 10.51
N GLU A 91 12.91 -8.66 9.66
CA GLU A 91 14.15 -8.74 8.88
C GLU A 91 14.79 -7.37 8.69
N TYR A 92 16.11 -7.36 8.51
CA TYR A 92 16.95 -6.18 8.24
C TYR A 92 16.84 -5.04 9.27
N PRO A 93 16.99 -5.31 10.59
CA PRO A 93 16.89 -4.28 11.63
C PRO A 93 17.91 -3.14 11.47
N GLU A 94 19.03 -3.38 10.80
CA GLU A 94 20.05 -2.39 10.48
C GLU A 94 19.54 -1.25 9.56
N LEU A 95 18.43 -1.47 8.84
CA LEU A 95 17.79 -0.46 7.99
C LEU A 95 16.88 0.49 8.78
N GLY A 96 16.75 0.30 10.09
CA GLY A 96 15.94 1.17 10.96
C GLY A 96 14.47 1.18 10.55
N MET A 97 13.94 2.35 10.20
CA MET A 97 12.53 2.48 9.81
C MET A 97 12.18 1.80 8.49
N GLU A 98 13.18 1.45 7.66
CA GLU A 98 13.01 0.73 6.40
C GLU A 98 13.15 -0.79 6.53
N ALA A 99 13.33 -1.31 7.75
CA ALA A 99 13.32 -2.75 8.03
C ALA A 99 11.98 -3.40 7.61
N ILE A 100 11.95 -4.73 7.51
CA ILE A 100 10.70 -5.45 7.27
C ILE A 100 9.98 -5.63 8.60
N TRP A 101 8.79 -5.07 8.68
CA TRP A 101 7.93 -5.16 9.86
C TRP A 101 6.74 -6.08 9.59
N LYS A 102 6.38 -6.86 10.60
CA LYS A 102 5.09 -7.55 10.67
C LYS A 102 4.18 -6.75 11.59
N ILE A 103 2.99 -6.42 11.09
CA ILE A 103 1.98 -5.67 11.83
C ILE A 103 0.69 -6.46 11.91
N GLU A 104 0.02 -6.32 13.05
CA GLU A 104 -1.35 -6.77 13.25
C GLU A 104 -2.25 -5.54 13.26
N VAL A 105 -3.32 -5.58 12.46
CA VAL A 105 -4.23 -4.46 12.29
C VAL A 105 -5.68 -4.88 12.45
N GLU A 106 -6.49 -3.98 13.00
CA GLU A 106 -7.95 -4.06 13.06
C GLU A 106 -8.55 -2.80 12.45
N ASP A 107 -9.69 -2.93 11.76
CA ASP A 107 -10.43 -1.80 11.18
C ASP A 107 -9.55 -0.83 10.35
N PHE A 108 -8.57 -1.36 9.61
CA PHE A 108 -7.66 -0.54 8.80
C PHE A 108 -8.35 -0.07 7.51
N PRO A 109 -8.57 1.24 7.31
CA PRO A 109 -9.33 1.74 6.18
C PRO A 109 -8.52 1.71 4.88
N ALA A 110 -9.11 1.16 3.82
CA ALA A 110 -8.53 1.20 2.48
C ALA A 110 -9.60 1.14 1.38
N PHE A 111 -9.22 1.59 0.18
CA PHE A 111 -10.03 1.48 -1.05
C PHE A 111 -9.35 0.54 -2.03
N ILE A 112 -10.11 -0.23 -2.82
CA ILE A 112 -9.54 -0.92 -3.98
C ILE A 112 -9.29 0.13 -5.06
N LEU A 113 -8.02 0.37 -5.38
CA LEU A 113 -7.61 1.34 -6.39
C LEU A 113 -7.24 0.69 -7.72
N VAL A 114 -6.66 -0.51 -7.67
CA VAL A 114 -6.45 -1.37 -8.85
C VAL A 114 -6.98 -2.76 -8.53
N ASP A 115 -7.75 -3.33 -9.46
CA ASP A 115 -8.26 -4.70 -9.36
C ASP A 115 -7.50 -5.68 -10.26
N ASP A 116 -7.90 -6.94 -10.15
CA ASP A 116 -7.39 -8.09 -10.91
C ASP A 116 -7.91 -8.16 -12.36
N LYS A 117 -8.64 -7.14 -12.83
CA LYS A 117 -9.30 -7.12 -14.15
C LYS A 117 -8.78 -5.99 -15.05
N GLY A 118 -7.73 -5.30 -14.60
CA GLY A 118 -7.12 -4.19 -15.32
C GLY A 118 -7.82 -2.84 -15.11
N ASN A 119 -8.67 -2.72 -14.08
CA ASN A 119 -9.29 -1.44 -13.75
C ASN A 119 -8.40 -0.63 -12.79
N ASP A 120 -8.28 0.66 -13.08
CA ASP A 120 -7.65 1.66 -12.20
C ASP A 120 -8.64 2.79 -11.88
N PHE A 121 -8.89 3.01 -10.59
CA PHE A 121 -9.78 4.04 -10.07
C PHE A 121 -9.45 5.45 -10.61
N PHE A 122 -8.17 5.82 -10.65
CA PHE A 122 -7.76 7.17 -11.06
C PHE A 122 -7.89 7.37 -12.57
N GLN A 123 -7.64 6.34 -13.39
CA GLN A 123 -7.86 6.44 -14.82
C GLN A 123 -9.33 6.61 -15.20
N GLN A 124 -10.25 6.02 -14.42
CA GLN A 124 -11.68 6.21 -14.62
C GLN A 124 -12.14 7.64 -14.31
N ILE A 125 -11.44 8.36 -13.42
CA ILE A 125 -11.74 9.77 -13.13
C ILE A 125 -11.23 10.67 -14.24
N VAL A 126 -10.00 10.45 -14.72
CA VAL A 126 -9.40 11.24 -15.79
C VAL A 126 -10.16 11.05 -17.11
N SER A 127 -10.55 9.82 -17.44
CA SER A 127 -11.30 9.54 -18.67
C SER A 127 -12.75 10.06 -18.64
N LYS A 128 -13.35 10.23 -17.45
CA LYS A 128 -14.69 10.82 -17.27
C LYS A 128 -14.70 12.34 -17.13
N GLN A 129 -13.55 13.03 -17.21
CA GLN A 129 -13.55 14.48 -17.35
C GLN A 129 -14.17 14.87 -18.70
N CYS A 130 -15.47 15.18 -18.61
CA CYS A 130 -16.41 15.72 -19.57
C CYS A 130 -15.89 15.92 -21.01
N ALA A 131 -16.39 15.10 -21.94
CA ALA A 131 -16.28 15.35 -23.38
C ALA A 131 -16.81 16.74 -23.82
N ASN A 132 -17.56 17.44 -22.95
CA ASN A 132 -18.09 18.79 -23.18
C ASN A 132 -17.31 19.91 -22.48
N CYS A 133 -16.19 19.62 -21.80
CA CYS A 133 -15.30 20.66 -21.28
C CYS A 133 -14.16 20.91 -22.27
N THR A 134 -14.50 21.36 -23.47
CA THR A 134 -13.56 22.08 -24.34
C THR A 134 -13.21 23.42 -23.69
N LYS A 135 -11.91 23.70 -23.57
CA LYS A 135 -11.43 25.08 -23.39
C LYS A 135 -11.88 25.96 -24.56
#